data_AF-A0A499UM98-F1
#
_entry.id   AF-A0A499UM98-F1
#
_cell.length_a   1.000
_cell.length_b   1.000
_cell.length_c   1.000
_cell.angle_alpha   90.00
_cell.angle_beta   90.00
_cell.angle_gamma   90.00
#
_symmetry.space_group_name_H-M   'P 1'
#
loop_
_entity.id
_entity.type
_entity.pdbx_description
1 polymer ?
#
loop_
_entity_poly.entity_id
_entity_poly.type
_entity_poly.pdbx_seq_one_letter_code
_entity_poly.pdbx_strand_id
1 'polypeptide(L)' 'MRAGRLLSLLLLLQNRGRMTAAELATELEVSVRTVYRDVESLTAAGVPIYGEPGHDGGYALVDG' A
#
# COMPACT_ATOMS: atom_id res chain seq x y z
N MET A 1 1.51 9.83 13.83
CA MET A 1 0.56 9.85 12.70
C MET A 1 1.09 9.15 11.45
N ARG A 2 2.22 9.54 10.84
CA ARG A 2 2.72 8.93 9.58
C ARG A 2 3.25 7.49 9.74
N ALA A 3 4.13 7.23 10.72
CA ALA A 3 4.74 5.90 10.91
C ALA A 3 3.72 4.80 11.21
N GLY A 4 2.72 5.08 12.06
CA GLY A 4 1.64 4.13 12.36
C GLY A 4 0.84 3.73 11.13
N ARG A 5 0.50 4.69 10.25
CA ARG A 5 -0.24 4.39 9.01
C ARG A 5 0.60 3.60 8.00
N LEU A 6 1.90 3.89 7.88
CA LEU A 6 2.78 3.10 7.03
C LEU A 6 2.85 1.64 7.49
N LEU A 7 2.92 1.40 8.81
CA LEU A 7 2.83 0.06 9.37
C LEU A 7 1.48 -0.60 9.09
N SER A 8 0.37 0.12 9.27
CA SER A 8 -0.97 -0.39 8.95
C SER A 8 -1.10 -0.79 7.48
N LEU A 9 -0.57 0.03 6.55
CA LEU A 9 -0.56 -0.29 5.11
C LEU A 9 0.19 -1.60 4.86
N LEU A 10 1.38 -1.78 5.45
CA LEU A 10 2.15 -3.02 5.30
C LEU A 10 1.39 -4.23 5.83
N LEU A 11 0.79 -4.12 7.02
CA LEU A 11 0.01 -5.21 7.61
C LEU A 11 -1.22 -5.56 6.77
N LEU A 12 -1.87 -4.58 6.14
CA LEU A 12 -2.96 -4.83 5.21
C LEU A 12 -2.48 -5.64 4.00
N LEU A 13 -1.36 -5.24 3.39
CA LEU A 13 -0.79 -5.96 2.25
C LEU A 13 -0.30 -7.38 2.64
N GLN A 14 0.26 -7.58 3.84
CA GLN A 14 0.63 -8.92 4.31
C GLN A 14 -0.59 -9.84 4.51
N ASN A 15 -1.64 -9.31 5.13
CA ASN A 15 -2.81 -10.11 5.53
C ASN A 15 -3.82 -10.33 4.39
N ARG A 16 -3.92 -9.38 3.46
CA ARG A 16 -4.89 -9.42 2.34
C ARG A 16 -4.22 -9.75 1.01
N GLY A 17 -2.89 -9.70 0.93
CA GLY A 17 -2.14 -9.86 -0.30
C GLY A 17 -2.22 -8.61 -1.17
N ARG A 18 -2.91 -8.72 -2.30
CA ARG A 18 -3.04 -7.64 -3.27
C ARG A 18 -4.24 -6.74 -2.95
N MET A 19 -4.02 -5.43 -2.90
CA MET A 19 -5.08 -4.43 -2.72
C MET A 19 -4.87 -3.22 -3.62
N THR A 20 -5.93 -2.70 -4.20
CA THR A 20 -5.91 -1.46 -4.97
C THR A 20 -5.65 -0.24 -4.09
N ALA A 21 -5.23 0.86 -4.71
CA ALA A 21 -5.07 2.14 -4.01
C ALA A 21 -6.39 2.65 -3.40
N ALA A 22 -7.53 2.33 -4.03
CA ALA A 22 -8.86 2.72 -3.56
C ALA A 22 -9.31 1.90 -2.33
N GLU A 23 -9.02 0.61 -2.31
CA GLU A 23 -9.30 -0.25 -1.15
C GLU A 23 -8.43 0.14 0.05
N LEU A 24 -7.12 0.35 -0.17
CA LEU A 24 -6.23 0.86 0.88
C LEU A 24 -6.66 2.22 1.40
N ALA A 25 -7.14 3.11 0.53
CA ALA A 25 -7.63 4.42 0.90
C ALA A 25 -8.87 4.32 1.80
N THR A 26 -9.80 3.42 1.47
CA THR A 26 -11.00 3.16 2.25
C THR A 26 -10.64 2.58 3.62
N GLU A 27 -9.80 1.55 3.66
CA GLU A 27 -9.45 0.84 4.89
C GLU A 27 -8.58 1.68 5.85
N LEU A 28 -7.73 2.54 5.31
CA LEU A 28 -6.89 3.45 6.10
C LEU A 28 -7.54 4.81 6.35
N GLU A 29 -8.78 5.02 5.87
CA GLU A 29 -9.54 6.27 5.97
C GLU A 29 -8.75 7.50 5.47
N VAL A 30 -8.10 7.35 4.31
CA VAL A 30 -7.32 8.42 3.66
C VAL A 30 -7.70 8.57 2.20
N SER A 31 -7.18 9.61 1.55
CA SER A 31 -7.32 9.74 0.10
C SER A 31 -6.40 8.78 -0.66
N VAL A 32 -6.80 8.38 -1.87
CA VAL A 32 -5.96 7.62 -2.81
C VAL A 32 -4.61 8.31 -3.06
N ARG A 33 -4.58 9.64 -3.16
CA ARG A 33 -3.33 10.42 -3.26
C ARG A 33 -2.39 10.19 -2.05
N THR A 34 -2.96 10.02 -0.86
CA THR A 34 -2.18 9.73 0.35
C THR A 34 -1.60 8.32 0.30
N VAL A 35 -2.37 7.34 -0.19
CA VAL A 35 -1.87 5.98 -0.43
C VAL A 35 -0.69 6.00 -1.39
N TYR A 36 -0.78 6.69 -2.52
CA TYR A 36 0.34 6.79 -3.47
C TYR A 36 1.61 7.36 -2.82
N ARG A 37 1.49 8.46 -2.06
CA ARG A 37 2.62 9.07 -1.35
C ARG A 37 3.21 8.14 -0.29
N ASP A 38 2.36 7.37 0.38
CA ASP A 38 2.78 6.46 1.44
C ASP A 38 3.46 5.21 0.86
N VAL A 39 2.96 4.67 -0.27
CA VAL A 39 3.64 3.63 -1.06
C VAL A 39 5.00 4.12 -1.55
N GLU A 40 5.08 5.32 -2.14
CA GLU A 40 6.35 5.93 -2.56
C GLU A 40 7.33 6.06 -1.39
N SER A 41 6.83 6.46 -0.21
CA SER A 41 7.64 6.56 1.02
C SER A 41 8.19 5.19 1.45
N LEU A 42 7.40 4.12 1.31
CA LEU A 42 7.80 2.76 1.64
C LEU A 42 8.79 2.18 0.61
N THR A 43 8.58 2.43 -0.68
CA THR A 43 9.52 2.07 -1.75
C THR A 43 10.86 2.78 -1.54
N ALA A 44 10.85 4.08 -1.23
CA ALA A 44 12.06 4.84 -0.93
C ALA A 44 12.78 4.32 0.34
N ALA A 45 12.05 3.69 1.27
CA ALA A 45 12.60 3.03 2.45
C ALA A 45 13.09 1.60 2.19
N GLY A 46 13.02 1.11 0.94
CA GLY A 46 13.50 -0.22 0.54
C GLY A 46 12.50 -1.35 0.78
N VAL A 47 11.23 -1.05 1.03
CA VAL A 47 10.19 -2.09 1.16
C VAL A 47 9.83 -2.63 -0.22
N PRO A 48 9.81 -3.97 -0.44
CA PRO A 48 9.52 -4.60 -1.73
C PRO A 48 8.02 -4.59 -2.05
N ILE A 49 7.48 -3.41 -2.31
CA ILE A 49 6.09 -3.23 -2.77
C ILE A 49 6.08 -3.22 -4.30
N TYR A 50 5.29 -4.10 -4.89
CA TYR A 50 5.03 -4.11 -6.33
C TYR A 50 3.65 -3.55 -6.61
N GLY A 51 3.55 -2.69 -7.62
CA GLY A 51 2.30 -2.13 -8.10
C GLY A 51 2.02 -2.61 -9.51
N GLU A 52 0.87 -3.26 -9.72
CA GLU A 52 0.39 -3.62 -11.05
C GLU A 52 -0.75 -2.69 -11.46
N PRO A 53 -0.68 -2.00 -12.62
CA PRO A 53 -1.78 -1.15 -13.09
C PRO A 53 -2.92 -2.00 -13.68
N GLY A 54 -4.16 -1.51 -13.58
CA GLY A 54 -5.34 -2.14 -14.18
C GLY A 54 -6.48 -2.40 -13.19
N HIS A 55 -7.59 -2.96 -13.69
CA HIS A 55 -8.77 -3.29 -12.88
C HIS A 55 -8.47 -4.37 -11.82
N ASP A 56 -7.71 -5.40 -12.20
CA ASP A 56 -7.21 -6.47 -11.32
C ASP A 56 -5.80 -6.15 -10.75
N GLY A 57 -5.39 -4.89 -10.90
CA GLY A 57 -4.14 -4.36 -10.42
C GLY A 57 -4.16 -4.09 -8.92
N GLY A 58 -3.09 -3.48 -8.42
CA GLY A 58 -2.97 -3.11 -7.02
C GLY A 58 -1.56 -3.22 -6.50
N TYR A 59 -1.41 -2.92 -5.21
CA TYR A 59 -0.18 -3.07 -4.47
C TYR A 59 -0.18 -4.43 -3.76
N ALA A 60 0.97 -5.08 -3.79
CA ALA A 60 1.24 -6.28 -3.02
C ALA A 60 2.68 -6.22 -2.50
N LEU A 61 2.94 -6.90 -1.40
CA LEU A 61 4.31 -7.21 -1.01
C LEU A 61 4.79 -8.36 -1.88
N VAL A 62 5.99 -8.20 -2.44
CA VAL A 62 6.68 -9.32 -3.10
C VAL A 62 7.40 -10.06 -2.00
N ASP A 63 6.89 -11.23 -1.63
CA ASP A 63 7.72 -12.18 -0.91
C ASP A 63 8.88 -12.57 -1.82
N GLY A 64 10.09 -12.49 -1.28
CA GLY A 64 11.31 -12.91 -1.97
C GLY A 64 11.33 -14.39 -2.26
#